data_AF-A0A2W1Z6M7-F1
#
_entry.id   AF-A0A2W1Z6M7-F1
#
_cell.length_a   1.000
_cell.length_b   1.000
_cell.length_c   1.000
_cell.angle_alpha   90.00
_cell.angle_beta   90.00
_cell.angle_gamma   90.00
#
_symmetry.space_group_name_H-M   'P 1'
#
loop_
_entity.id
_entity.type
_entity.pdbx_description
1 polymer ?
#
loop_
_entity_poly.entity_id
_entity_poly.type
_entity_poly.pdbx_seq_one_letter_code
_entity_poly.pdbx_strand_id
1 'polypeptide(L)'
;MTELLPLPAQGLPARVITHVGNDLELADAPLRPELLEGIAQNTAHASAAGTRRAYEGDWAAFERWCDTHGRRALPAQPQTVAAYITDRAALVEPGSGDHVYAPSTISRWVTSINVRHEREKLAPPGATRTVKDTLAGIRRDNARPTRRMTSLLLNDLKRVLRGIDLHYYPACRAYCSRLRALGTVQEKDQPHSALSGAQPGTLVE
;
A
#
# COMPACT_ATOMS: atom_id res chain seq x y z
N MET A 1 2.15 -33.09 -60.46
CA MET A 1 2.89 -33.72 -59.35
C MET A 1 3.97 -32.74 -58.89
N THR A 2 3.64 -31.86 -57.94
CA THR A 2 4.59 -30.90 -57.36
C THR A 2 4.33 -30.82 -55.86
N GLU A 3 5.31 -31.37 -55.13
CA GLU A 3 5.71 -31.19 -53.74
C GLU A 3 4.76 -30.51 -52.72
N LEU A 4 4.37 -31.33 -51.74
CA LEU A 4 4.16 -30.89 -50.36
C LEU A 4 5.49 -30.32 -49.80
N LEU A 5 5.49 -29.07 -49.36
CA LEU A 5 6.54 -28.53 -48.50
C LEU A 5 6.50 -29.23 -47.11
N PRO A 6 7.65 -29.63 -46.54
CA PRO A 6 7.72 -30.05 -45.16
C PRO A 6 7.78 -28.82 -44.24
N LEU A 7 6.87 -28.75 -43.27
CA LEU A 7 6.95 -27.79 -42.16
C LEU A 7 8.25 -28.06 -41.37
N PRO A 8 9.05 -27.04 -41.02
CA PRO A 8 10.15 -27.23 -40.08
C PRO A 8 9.56 -27.52 -38.70
N ALA A 9 9.84 -28.72 -38.19
CA ALA A 9 9.64 -29.06 -36.79
C ALA A 9 10.52 -28.14 -35.94
N GLN A 10 9.96 -27.02 -35.47
CA GLN A 10 10.55 -26.27 -34.38
C GLN A 10 10.41 -27.15 -33.13
N GLY A 11 11.45 -27.92 -32.85
CA GLY A 11 11.56 -28.68 -31.62
C GLY A 11 11.42 -27.71 -30.44
N LEU A 12 10.38 -27.89 -29.64
CA LEU A 12 10.32 -27.28 -28.31
C LEU A 12 11.62 -27.65 -27.58
N PRO A 13 12.23 -26.72 -26.82
CA PRO A 13 13.45 -27.03 -26.08
C PRO A 13 13.19 -28.24 -25.19
N ALA A 14 13.99 -29.28 -25.40
CA ALA A 14 13.88 -30.54 -24.68
C ALA A 14 13.96 -30.27 -23.18
N ARG A 15 12.95 -30.73 -22.45
CA ARG A 15 12.92 -30.71 -20.99
C ARG A 15 14.06 -31.61 -20.51
N VAL A 16 15.13 -31.03 -19.99
CA VAL A 16 16.26 -31.81 -19.47
C VAL A 16 15.80 -32.49 -18.18
N ILE A 17 15.56 -33.80 -18.25
CA ILE A 17 15.30 -34.65 -17.09
C ILE A 17 16.66 -35.24 -16.69
N THR A 18 17.32 -34.68 -15.69
CA THR A 18 18.50 -35.29 -15.08
C THR A 18 18.05 -36.33 -14.05
N HIS A 19 18.45 -37.59 -14.21
CA HIS A 19 18.18 -38.65 -13.23
C HIS A 19 19.46 -38.96 -12.42
N VAL A 20 19.47 -38.61 -11.13
CA VAL A 20 20.43 -39.13 -10.14
C VAL A 20 19.62 -39.55 -8.92
N GLY A 21 19.50 -40.85 -8.69
CA GLY A 21 18.72 -41.40 -7.56
C GLY A 21 17.20 -41.32 -7.78
N ASN A 22 16.46 -42.14 -7.04
CA ASN A 22 15.03 -42.41 -7.25
C ASN A 22 14.08 -41.32 -6.71
N ASP A 23 14.55 -40.08 -6.61
CA ASP A 23 13.74 -38.93 -6.22
C ASP A 23 13.71 -37.96 -7.40
N LEU A 24 12.51 -37.75 -7.98
CA LEU A 24 12.27 -36.77 -9.04
C LEU A 24 12.38 -35.36 -8.45
N GLU A 25 13.59 -34.88 -8.21
CA GLU A 25 13.81 -33.50 -7.80
C GLU A 25 13.60 -32.60 -9.02
N LEU A 26 12.45 -31.92 -9.05
CA LEU A 26 12.20 -30.85 -10.01
C LEU A 26 13.12 -29.68 -9.65
N ALA A 27 14.33 -29.65 -10.21
CA ALA A 27 15.16 -28.47 -10.14
C ALA A 27 14.46 -27.35 -10.93
N ASP A 28 14.14 -26.24 -10.26
CA ASP A 28 13.54 -25.09 -10.93
C ASP A 28 14.51 -24.57 -12.00
N ALA A 29 14.04 -24.54 -13.25
CA ALA A 29 14.77 -23.93 -14.33
C ALA A 29 14.99 -22.43 -14.02
N PRO A 30 16.14 -21.85 -14.42
CA PRO A 30 16.42 -20.44 -14.14
C PRO A 30 15.33 -19.55 -14.75
N LEU A 31 14.87 -18.57 -13.97
CA LEU A 31 13.91 -17.58 -14.44
C LEU A 31 14.50 -16.78 -15.60
N ARG A 32 13.65 -16.45 -16.58
CA ARG A 32 14.04 -15.61 -17.72
C ARG A 32 14.45 -14.21 -17.23
N PRO A 33 15.48 -13.58 -17.83
CA PRO A 33 16.00 -12.30 -17.35
C PRO A 33 14.96 -11.17 -17.39
N GLU A 34 14.04 -11.19 -18.36
CA GLU A 34 12.96 -10.19 -18.45
C GLU A 34 12.00 -10.29 -17.26
N LEU A 35 11.81 -11.49 -16.68
CA LEU A 35 11.01 -11.68 -15.47
C LEU A 35 11.74 -11.15 -14.23
N LEU A 36 13.06 -11.31 -14.15
CA LEU A 36 13.87 -10.78 -13.06
C LEU A 36 13.86 -9.24 -13.05
N GLU A 37 13.96 -8.62 -14.22
CA GLU A 37 13.83 -7.17 -14.37
C GLU A 37 12.42 -6.69 -14.00
N GLY A 38 11.38 -7.41 -14.44
CA GLY A 38 10.00 -7.16 -14.02
C GLY A 38 9.80 -7.25 -12.50
N ILE A 39 10.43 -8.22 -11.83
CA ILE A 39 10.40 -8.33 -10.36
C ILE A 39 11.07 -7.12 -9.71
N ALA A 40 12.26 -6.72 -10.19
CA ALA A 40 12.98 -5.56 -9.64
C ALA A 40 12.15 -4.27 -9.79
N GLN A 41 11.54 -4.05 -10.95
CA GLN A 41 10.71 -2.89 -11.21
C GLN A 41 9.45 -2.89 -10.33
N ASN A 42 8.74 -4.02 -10.26
CA ASN A 42 7.50 -4.13 -9.48
C ASN A 42 7.77 -4.01 -7.98
N THR A 43 8.88 -4.54 -7.48
CA THR A 43 9.27 -4.40 -6.07
C THR A 43 9.66 -2.95 -5.74
N ALA A 44 10.31 -2.22 -6.65
CA ALA A 44 10.58 -0.80 -6.48
C ALA A 44 9.29 0.04 -6.40
N HIS A 45 8.25 -0.32 -7.16
CA HIS A 45 6.94 0.35 -7.13
C HIS A 45 5.97 -0.18 -6.07
N ALA A 46 6.33 -1.24 -5.35
CA ALA A 46 5.42 -1.98 -4.47
C ALA A 46 4.87 -1.16 -3.27
N SER A 47 5.53 -0.06 -2.89
CA SER A 47 5.03 0.81 -1.82
C SER A 47 4.98 2.27 -2.26
N ALA A 48 3.77 2.84 -2.24
CA ALA A 48 3.59 4.26 -2.45
C ALA A 48 4.37 5.07 -1.41
N ALA A 49 4.90 6.23 -1.81
CA ALA A 49 5.69 7.09 -0.92
C ALA A 49 4.95 7.46 0.38
N GLY A 50 3.62 7.61 0.33
CA GLY A 50 2.79 7.86 1.51
C GLY A 50 2.79 6.69 2.50
N THR A 51 2.73 5.44 2.01
CA THR A 51 2.77 4.24 2.85
C THR A 51 4.12 4.09 3.55
N ARG A 52 5.22 4.41 2.87
CA ARG A 52 6.57 4.37 3.48
C ARG A 52 6.68 5.36 4.65
N ARG A 53 6.24 6.61 4.45
CA ARG A 53 6.24 7.63 5.52
C ARG A 53 5.36 7.22 6.70
N ALA A 54 4.22 6.59 6.43
CA ALA A 54 3.36 6.08 7.50
C ALA A 54 4.08 5.00 8.31
N TYR A 55 4.75 4.04 7.65
CA TYR A 55 5.51 3.00 8.35
C TYR A 55 6.71 3.55 9.14
N GLU A 56 7.40 4.57 8.61
CA GLU A 56 8.48 5.26 9.32
C GLU A 56 7.96 5.97 10.58
N GLY A 57 6.85 6.69 10.47
CA GLY A 57 6.21 7.34 11.63
C GLY A 57 5.71 6.34 12.67
N ASP A 58 5.09 5.25 12.21
CA ASP A 58 4.61 4.16 13.06
C ASP A 58 5.79 3.48 13.80
N TRP A 59 6.92 3.25 13.11
CA TRP A 59 8.16 2.72 13.71
C TRP A 59 8.76 3.66 14.76
N ALA A 60 8.89 4.95 14.46
CA ALA A 60 9.42 5.94 15.39
C ALA A 60 8.53 6.11 16.65
N ALA A 61 7.22 5.86 16.53
CA ALA A 61 6.31 5.84 17.68
C ALA A 61 6.53 4.61 18.58
N PHE A 62 6.85 3.45 17.99
CA PHE A 62 7.18 2.23 18.71
C PHE A 62 8.55 2.33 19.40
N GLU A 63 9.59 2.80 18.70
CA GLU A 63 10.93 3.00 19.29
C GLU A 63 10.88 3.89 20.52
N ARG A 64 10.24 5.06 20.42
CA ARG A 64 10.08 5.96 21.57
C ARG A 64 9.35 5.30 22.74
N TRP A 65 8.34 4.49 22.47
CA TRP A 65 7.65 3.75 23.52
C TRP A 65 8.55 2.69 24.16
N CYS A 66 9.37 1.99 23.37
CA CYS A 66 10.36 1.06 23.89
C CYS A 66 11.37 1.77 24.80
N ASP A 67 11.87 2.93 24.38
CA ASP A 67 12.83 3.72 25.15
C ASP A 67 12.24 4.14 26.51
N THR A 68 11.00 4.63 26.53
CA THR A 68 10.34 5.05 27.79
C THR A 68 10.01 3.88 28.71
N HIS A 69 9.91 2.66 28.19
CA HIS A 69 9.58 1.45 28.97
C HIS A 69 10.79 0.54 29.21
N GLY A 70 12.01 0.99 28.86
CA GLY A 70 13.24 0.20 29.02
C GLY A 70 13.23 -1.10 28.22
N ARG A 71 12.57 -1.12 27.06
CA ARG A 71 12.47 -2.28 26.16
C ARG A 71 13.37 -2.09 24.96
N ARG A 72 13.79 -3.21 24.36
CA ARG A 72 14.54 -3.19 23.10
C ARG A 72 13.58 -3.20 21.91
N ALA A 73 13.68 -2.19 21.03
CA ALA A 73 12.87 -2.11 19.83
C ALA A 73 13.32 -3.06 18.71
N LEU A 74 14.62 -3.39 18.64
CA LEU A 74 15.17 -4.30 17.63
C LEU A 74 16.31 -5.16 18.21
N PRO A 75 16.26 -6.50 18.12
CA PRO A 75 15.06 -7.30 17.87
C PRO A 75 14.04 -7.14 19.01
N ALA A 76 12.79 -6.84 18.67
CA ALA A 76 11.72 -6.77 19.65
C ALA A 76 11.28 -8.17 20.08
N GLN A 77 11.08 -8.37 21.38
CA GLN A 77 10.43 -9.57 21.89
C GLN A 77 8.93 -9.53 21.55
N PRO A 78 8.29 -10.65 21.20
CA PRO A 78 6.84 -10.70 20.93
C PRO A 78 5.97 -10.08 22.03
N GLN A 79 6.35 -10.28 23.28
CA GLN A 79 5.67 -9.71 24.46
C GLN A 79 5.80 -8.18 24.51
N THR A 80 6.89 -7.61 23.99
CA THR A 80 7.08 -6.15 23.91
C THR A 80 6.10 -5.54 22.91
N VAL A 81 5.94 -6.19 21.74
CA VAL A 81 4.97 -5.75 20.73
C VAL A 81 3.54 -5.91 21.24
N ALA A 82 3.22 -7.03 21.90
CA ALA A 82 1.91 -7.24 22.52
C ALA A 82 1.59 -6.18 23.58
N ALA A 83 2.55 -5.87 24.48
CA ALA A 83 2.39 -4.82 25.48
C ALA A 83 2.16 -3.44 24.83
N TYR A 84 2.93 -3.11 23.80
CA TYR A 84 2.77 -1.86 23.06
C TYR A 84 1.36 -1.69 22.47
N ILE A 85 0.86 -2.71 21.76
CA ILE A 85 -0.47 -2.61 21.14
C ILE A 85 -1.59 -2.59 22.17
N THR A 86 -1.43 -3.29 23.30
CA THR A 86 -2.39 -3.24 24.41
C THR A 86 -2.42 -1.86 25.07
N ASP A 87 -1.25 -1.28 25.36
CA ASP A 87 -1.15 0.07 25.94
C ASP A 87 -1.82 1.11 25.04
N ARG A 88 -1.52 1.09 23.74
CA ARG A 88 -2.15 2.01 22.79
C ARG A 88 -3.65 1.76 22.59
N ALA A 89 -4.10 0.51 22.66
CA ALA A 89 -5.52 0.17 22.54
C ALA A 89 -6.36 0.67 23.73
N ALA A 90 -5.74 0.80 24.91
CA ALA A 90 -6.39 1.28 26.12
C ALA A 90 -6.59 2.80 26.16
N LEU A 91 -5.93 3.55 25.27
CA LEU A 91 -6.08 4.99 25.19
C LEU A 91 -7.49 5.36 24.71
N VAL A 92 -8.19 6.17 25.52
CA VAL A 92 -9.55 6.67 25.24
C VAL A 92 -9.56 8.20 25.20
N GLU A 93 -10.39 8.76 24.33
CA GLU A 93 -10.56 10.20 24.17
C GLU A 93 -11.27 10.77 25.41
N PRO A 94 -10.70 11.81 26.05
CA PRO A 94 -11.36 12.49 27.16
C PRO A 94 -12.72 13.05 26.72
N GLY A 95 -13.78 12.62 27.40
CA GLY A 95 -15.15 13.11 27.17
C GLY A 95 -16.05 12.13 26.43
N SER A 96 -15.63 11.56 25.30
CA SER A 96 -16.46 10.58 24.58
C SER A 96 -16.33 9.17 25.16
N GLY A 97 -15.18 8.83 25.76
CA GLY A 97 -14.88 7.46 26.20
C GLY A 97 -14.58 6.50 25.05
N ASP A 98 -14.56 6.98 23.80
CA ASP A 98 -14.18 6.19 22.63
C ASP A 98 -12.68 5.91 22.63
N HIS A 99 -12.27 4.74 22.14
CA HIS A 99 -10.86 4.46 21.88
C HIS A 99 -10.26 5.45 20.87
N VAL A 100 -9.08 5.99 21.21
CA VAL A 100 -8.34 6.94 20.37
C VAL A 100 -7.97 6.32 19.03
N TYR A 101 -7.58 5.04 19.04
CA TYR A 101 -7.10 4.34 17.85
C TYR A 101 -8.04 3.22 17.42
N ALA A 102 -8.35 3.18 16.12
CA ALA A 102 -9.09 2.07 15.52
C ALA A 102 -8.22 0.79 15.48
N PRO A 103 -8.84 -0.42 15.56
CA PRO A 103 -8.10 -1.68 15.46
C PRO A 103 -7.29 -1.85 14.17
N SER A 104 -7.73 -1.22 13.07
CA SER A 104 -7.00 -1.19 11.80
C SER A 104 -5.69 -0.41 11.88
N THR A 105 -5.67 0.72 12.60
CA THR A 105 -4.46 1.50 12.86
C THR A 105 -3.46 0.69 13.68
N ILE A 106 -3.94 0.01 14.73
CA ILE A 106 -3.09 -0.84 15.58
C ILE A 106 -2.51 -2.01 14.77
N SER A 107 -3.31 -2.61 13.89
CA SER A 107 -2.84 -3.68 12.99
C SER A 107 -1.74 -3.17 12.04
N ARG A 108 -1.87 -1.94 11.53
CA ARG A 108 -0.86 -1.31 10.67
C ARG A 108 0.47 -1.06 11.40
N TRP A 109 0.43 -0.73 12.69
CA TRP A 109 1.65 -0.61 13.49
C TRP A 109 2.41 -1.93 13.57
N VAL A 110 1.71 -3.04 13.80
CA VAL A 110 2.33 -4.38 13.80
C VAL A 110 2.94 -4.69 12.44
N THR A 111 2.26 -4.36 11.34
CA THR A 111 2.85 -4.48 9.99
C THR A 111 4.12 -3.65 9.84
N SER A 112 4.12 -2.40 10.30
CA SER A 112 5.29 -1.52 10.22
C SER A 112 6.48 -2.07 11.02
N ILE A 113 6.22 -2.61 12.21
CA ILE A 113 7.22 -3.28 13.05
C ILE A 113 7.78 -4.52 12.34
N ASN A 114 6.93 -5.35 11.73
CA ASN A 114 7.36 -6.52 10.98
C ASN A 114 8.23 -6.14 9.78
N VAL A 115 7.79 -5.15 8.99
CA VAL A 115 8.57 -4.64 7.84
C VAL A 115 9.95 -4.16 8.27
N ARG A 116 10.06 -3.53 9.45
CA ARG A 116 11.36 -3.13 9.98
C ARG A 116 12.24 -4.34 10.32
N HIS A 117 11.69 -5.37 10.96
CA HIS A 117 12.43 -6.59 11.29
C HIS A 117 12.87 -7.33 10.03
N GLU A 118 11.99 -7.45 9.04
CA GLU A 118 12.27 -8.09 7.75
C GLU A 118 13.39 -7.37 6.98
N ARG A 119 13.40 -6.03 6.97
CA ARG A 119 14.48 -5.23 6.38
C ARG A 119 15.85 -5.53 7.01
N GLU A 120 15.86 -5.84 8.30
CA GLU A 120 17.05 -6.22 9.08
C GLU A 120 17.30 -7.73 9.07
N LYS A 121 16.54 -8.49 8.26
CA LYS A 121 16.60 -9.96 8.14
C LYS A 121 16.33 -10.70 9.45
N LEU A 122 15.54 -10.09 10.33
CA LEU A 122 15.11 -10.65 11.61
C LEU A 122 13.70 -11.23 11.50
N ALA A 123 13.40 -12.22 12.35
CA ALA A 123 12.08 -12.82 12.41
C ALA A 123 11.02 -11.77 12.84
N PRO A 124 9.91 -11.60 12.10
CA PRO A 124 8.90 -10.60 12.42
C PRO A 124 8.10 -11.01 13.68
N PRO A 125 8.12 -10.19 14.76
CA PRO A 125 7.49 -10.55 16.03
C PRO A 125 5.96 -10.66 15.92
N GLY A 126 5.34 -9.95 14.99
CA GLY A 126 3.89 -10.00 14.76
C GLY A 126 3.38 -11.32 14.16
N ALA A 127 4.26 -12.18 13.66
CA ALA A 127 3.88 -13.51 13.17
C ALA A 127 3.55 -14.50 14.31
N THR A 128 4.03 -14.21 15.52
CA THR A 128 3.84 -15.06 16.70
C THR A 128 2.38 -15.08 17.18
N ARG A 129 2.00 -16.19 17.81
CA ARG A 129 0.64 -16.37 18.33
C ARG A 129 0.27 -15.33 19.38
N THR A 130 1.20 -14.95 20.26
CA THR A 130 0.96 -13.93 21.31
C THR A 130 0.46 -12.63 20.70
N VAL A 131 1.13 -12.08 19.68
CA VAL A 131 0.72 -10.81 19.06
C VAL A 131 -0.60 -10.96 18.29
N LYS A 132 -0.80 -12.09 17.61
CA LYS A 132 -2.05 -12.38 16.88
C LYS A 132 -3.25 -12.48 17.81
N ASP A 133 -3.12 -13.19 18.92
CA ASP A 133 -4.18 -13.36 19.91
C ASP A 133 -4.51 -12.02 20.59
N THR A 134 -3.50 -11.20 20.92
CA THR A 134 -3.70 -9.83 21.43
C THR A 134 -4.44 -8.95 20.42
N LEU A 135 -4.06 -8.97 19.14
CA LEU A 135 -4.78 -8.23 18.10
C LEU A 135 -6.24 -8.72 17.96
N ALA A 136 -6.48 -10.03 18.08
CA ALA A 136 -7.82 -10.58 18.04
C ALA A 136 -8.68 -10.12 19.22
N GLY A 137 -8.10 -10.03 20.43
CA GLY A 137 -8.76 -9.43 21.60
C GLY A 137 -9.13 -7.97 21.35
N ILE A 138 -8.15 -7.14 20.98
CA ILE A 138 -8.35 -5.70 20.70
C ILE A 138 -9.45 -5.48 19.65
N ARG A 139 -9.53 -6.32 18.62
CA ARG A 139 -10.58 -6.19 17.58
C ARG A 139 -11.98 -6.51 18.10
N ARG A 140 -12.11 -7.40 19.08
CA ARG A 140 -13.39 -7.74 19.71
C ARG A 140 -13.83 -6.65 20.67
N ASP A 141 -12.90 -6.20 21.51
CA ASP A 141 -13.20 -5.23 22.57
C ASP A 141 -13.39 -3.82 21.99
N ASN A 142 -12.55 -3.41 21.03
CA ASN A 142 -12.56 -2.07 20.46
C ASN A 142 -13.31 -2.04 19.11
N ALA A 143 -14.32 -2.90 18.95
CA ALA A 143 -15.11 -2.98 17.73
C ALA A 143 -15.91 -1.68 17.52
N ARG A 144 -15.35 -0.74 16.74
CA ARG A 144 -16.02 0.51 16.40
C ARG A 144 -16.91 0.31 15.16
N PRO A 145 -18.19 0.74 15.19
CA PRO A 145 -18.99 0.86 13.98
C PRO A 145 -18.25 1.75 12.98
N THR A 146 -18.09 1.29 11.74
CA THR A 146 -17.49 2.12 10.69
C THR A 146 -18.36 3.35 10.50
N ARG A 147 -17.81 4.53 10.81
CA ARG A 147 -18.51 5.80 10.61
C ARG A 147 -18.74 5.99 9.13
N ARG A 148 -19.95 5.69 8.67
CA ARG A 148 -20.38 6.01 7.31
C ARG A 148 -20.78 7.47 7.28
N MET A 149 -20.13 8.24 6.41
CA MET A 149 -20.59 9.60 6.14
C MET A 149 -21.87 9.52 5.32
N THR A 150 -22.88 10.32 5.67
CA THR A 150 -24.05 10.52 4.82
C THR A 150 -23.58 11.00 3.46
N SER A 151 -24.14 10.42 2.39
CA SER A 151 -23.84 10.87 1.03
C SER A 151 -24.13 12.36 0.92
N LEU A 152 -23.19 13.11 0.34
CA LEU A 152 -23.41 14.53 0.06
C LEU A 152 -24.44 14.61 -1.07
N LEU A 153 -25.66 15.08 -0.77
CA LEU A 153 -26.66 15.28 -1.80
C LEU A 153 -26.34 16.54 -2.61
N LEU A 154 -26.93 16.67 -3.80
CA LEU A 154 -26.73 17.82 -4.67
C LEU A 154 -27.00 19.16 -3.94
N ASN A 155 -28.00 19.19 -3.07
CA ASN A 155 -28.34 20.38 -2.29
C ASN A 155 -27.29 20.71 -1.22
N ASP A 156 -26.66 19.70 -0.62
CA ASP A 156 -25.57 19.88 0.33
C ASP A 156 -24.32 20.39 -0.38
N LEU A 157 -24.01 19.85 -1.56
CA LEU A 157 -22.94 20.35 -2.42
C LEU A 157 -23.17 21.82 -2.81
N LYS A 158 -24.38 22.18 -3.27
CA LYS A 158 -24.75 23.57 -3.60
C LYS A 158 -24.66 24.50 -2.39
N ARG A 159 -24.91 24.00 -1.18
CA ARG A 159 -24.78 24.76 0.06
C ARG A 159 -23.32 25.04 0.38
N VAL A 160 -22.45 24.02 0.29
CA VAL A 160 -21.00 24.15 0.51
C VAL A 160 -20.38 25.09 -0.53
N LEU A 161 -20.69 24.92 -1.81
CA LEU A 161 -20.14 25.74 -2.90
C LEU A 161 -20.48 27.23 -2.75
N ARG A 162 -21.64 27.57 -2.20
CA ARG A 162 -22.02 28.97 -1.93
C ARG A 162 -21.24 29.60 -0.78
N GLY A 163 -20.70 28.79 0.13
CA GLY A 163 -19.90 29.24 1.28
C GLY A 163 -18.39 29.18 1.06
N ILE A 164 -17.93 28.56 -0.04
CA ILE A 164 -16.51 28.57 -0.42
C ILE A 164 -16.23 29.94 -1.05
N ASP A 165 -15.35 30.71 -0.41
CA ASP A 165 -14.82 31.93 -1.01
C ASP A 165 -13.82 31.58 -2.12
N LEU A 166 -14.26 31.81 -3.36
CA LEU A 166 -13.46 31.56 -4.56
C LEU A 166 -12.45 32.69 -4.84
N HIS A 167 -12.48 33.82 -4.12
CA HIS A 167 -11.59 34.95 -4.37
C HIS A 167 -10.12 34.68 -4.02
N TYR A 168 -9.82 33.66 -3.20
CA TYR A 168 -8.44 33.24 -2.88
C TYR A 168 -7.91 32.06 -3.71
N TYR A 169 -8.71 31.54 -4.64
CA TYR A 169 -8.30 30.48 -5.54
C TYR A 169 -7.99 31.08 -6.93
N PRO A 170 -6.76 31.61 -7.12
CA PRO A 170 -5.68 30.77 -7.65
C PRO A 170 -4.27 31.15 -7.15
N ALA A 171 -3.90 30.86 -5.89
CA ALA A 171 -2.47 30.85 -5.51
C ALA A 171 -1.70 29.67 -6.15
N CYS A 172 -2.40 28.60 -6.55
CA CYS A 172 -1.77 27.41 -7.17
C CYS A 172 -1.22 27.69 -8.59
N ARG A 173 -1.78 28.66 -9.33
CA ARG A 173 -1.26 29.03 -10.66
C ARG A 173 0.05 29.82 -10.56
N ALA A 174 0.20 30.65 -9.52
CA ALA A 174 1.45 31.36 -9.20
C ALA A 174 2.52 30.43 -8.60
N TYR A 175 2.11 29.41 -7.83
CA TYR A 175 3.02 28.42 -7.26
C TYR A 175 3.55 27.43 -8.31
N CYS A 176 2.69 26.90 -9.19
CA CYS A 176 3.11 25.98 -10.27
C CYS A 176 3.94 26.67 -11.35
N SER A 177 3.68 27.94 -11.67
CA SER A 177 4.52 28.70 -12.62
C SER A 177 5.90 29.01 -12.04
N ARG A 178 6.00 29.29 -10.74
CA ARG A 178 7.27 29.49 -10.03
C ARG A 178 8.08 28.19 -9.91
N LEU A 179 7.43 27.04 -9.72
CA LEU A 179 8.08 25.73 -9.73
C LEU A 179 8.51 25.27 -11.15
N ARG A 180 7.76 25.62 -12.21
CA ARG A 180 8.21 25.43 -13.60
C ARG A 180 9.44 26.28 -13.94
N ALA A 181 9.51 27.52 -13.44
CA ALA A 181 10.68 28.40 -13.61
C ALA A 181 11.93 27.91 -12.86
N LEU A 182 11.77 27.06 -11.84
CA LEU A 182 12.85 26.47 -11.05
C LEU A 182 13.32 25.09 -11.55
N GLY A 183 12.73 24.57 -12.65
CA GLY A 183 13.26 23.42 -13.38
C GLY A 183 13.17 22.04 -12.70
N THR A 184 12.38 21.86 -11.64
CA THR A 184 12.39 20.61 -10.85
C THR A 184 11.29 19.59 -11.17
N VAL A 185 10.56 19.72 -12.29
CA VAL A 185 9.50 18.75 -12.63
C VAL A 185 9.60 18.36 -14.10
N GLN A 186 10.02 17.12 -14.35
CA GLN A 186 9.95 16.48 -15.67
C GLN A 186 8.49 16.06 -15.92
N GLU A 187 7.82 16.76 -16.81
CA GLU A 187 6.45 16.52 -17.27
C GLU A 187 6.44 15.26 -18.15
N LYS A 188 5.76 14.19 -17.70
CA LYS A 188 5.49 13.02 -18.55
C LYS A 188 4.26 13.35 -19.41
N ASP A 189 4.51 14.03 -20.52
CA ASP A 189 3.49 14.31 -21.53
C ASP A 189 3.09 13.04 -22.26
N GLN A 190 1.80 12.68 -22.18
CA GLN A 190 1.12 11.96 -23.24
C GLN A 190 -0.32 12.48 -23.33
N PRO A 191 -0.69 13.19 -24.41
CA PRO A 191 -2.04 13.68 -24.58
C PRO A 191 -2.97 12.57 -25.08
N HIS A 192 -4.02 12.26 -24.32
CA HIS A 192 -5.21 11.58 -24.86
C HIS A 192 -6.08 12.61 -25.58
N SER A 193 -5.75 12.90 -26.83
CA SER A 193 -6.64 13.57 -27.77
C SER A 193 -7.45 12.53 -28.55
N ALA A 194 -8.76 12.45 -28.29
CA ALA A 194 -9.82 12.26 -29.29
C ALA A 194 -11.12 11.91 -28.56
N LEU A 195 -12.13 12.76 -28.67
CA LEU A 195 -13.51 12.42 -29.05
C LEU A 195 -14.28 13.76 -29.18
N SER A 196 -14.18 14.34 -30.37
CA SER A 196 -15.06 15.39 -30.88
C SER A 196 -16.09 14.73 -31.78
N GLY A 197 -17.38 15.00 -31.57
CA GLY A 197 -18.41 14.84 -32.60
C GLY A 197 -19.69 14.12 -32.17
N ALA A 198 -20.64 14.84 -31.60
CA ALA A 198 -22.07 14.54 -31.74
C ALA A 198 -22.85 15.86 -31.72
N GLN A 199 -23.45 16.22 -32.86
CA GLN A 199 -24.31 17.40 -33.01
C GLN A 199 -25.69 17.15 -32.37
N PRO A 200 -26.40 18.21 -31.91
CA PRO A 200 -27.78 18.10 -31.45
C PRO A 200 -28.77 18.08 -32.64
N GLY A 201 -29.64 17.06 -32.67
CA GLY A 201 -30.76 16.95 -33.59
C GLY A 201 -31.94 17.84 -33.17
N THR A 202 -32.51 18.50 -34.18
CA THR A 202 -33.55 19.52 -34.16
C THR A 202 -34.95 18.98 -33.81
N LEU A 203 -35.74 19.83 -33.15
CA LEU A 203 -37.20 19.78 -32.95
C LEU A 203 -38.00 19.56 -34.25
N VAL A 204 -39.04 18.72 -34.20
CA VAL A 204 -40.29 18.86 -34.96
C VAL A 204 -41.45 18.46 -34.04
N GLU A 205 -42.55 19.21 -34.15
CA GLU A 205 -43.85 19.08 -33.47
C GLU A 205 -44.45 17.66 -33.40
#